data_AF-A0A0C3EW79-F1
#
_entry.id   AF-A0A0C3EW79-F1
#
_cell.length_a   1.000
_cell.length_b   1.000
_cell.length_c   1.000
_cell.angle_alpha   90.00
_cell.angle_beta   90.00
_cell.angle_gamma   90.00
#
_symmetry.space_group_name_H-M   'P 1'
#
loop_
_entity.id
_entity.type
_entity.pdbx_description
1 polymer ?
#
loop_
_entity_poly.entity_id
_entity_poly.type
_entity_poly.pdbx_seq_one_letter_code
_entity_poly.pdbx_strand_id
1 'polypeptide(L)'
;AFQRALPLNLITVLKEIATTCESAAEDIEKRFKRVNNVYFRFNVEQGMQGITLAEWKKLGEVTQHTMQYIQKSAVNQKINAAVEAI
;
A
#
# COMPACT_ATOMS: atom_id res chain seq x y z
N ALA A 1 42.55 1.08 -2.69
CA ALA A 1 41.31 1.86 -2.52
C ALA A 1 40.13 0.93 -2.74
N PHE A 2 39.33 0.65 -1.71
CA PHE A 2 38.19 -0.26 -1.82
C PHE A 2 37.00 0.54 -2.39
N GLN A 3 36.68 0.36 -3.66
CA GLN A 3 35.41 0.86 -4.20
C GLN A 3 34.29 0.11 -3.47
N ARG A 4 33.66 0.76 -2.48
CA ARG A 4 32.46 0.27 -1.79
C ARG A 4 31.28 0.34 -2.76
N ALA A 5 31.21 -0.59 -3.70
CA ALA A 5 29.99 -0.80 -4.46
C ALA A 5 28.93 -1.37 -3.49
N LEU A 6 27.83 -0.64 -3.31
CA LEU A 6 26.68 -1.18 -2.57
C LEU A 6 26.05 -2.29 -3.43
N PRO A 7 25.81 -3.48 -2.85
CA PRO A 7 25.09 -4.54 -3.55
C PRO A 7 23.72 -4.04 -4.03
N LEU A 8 23.36 -4.31 -5.28
CA LEU A 8 22.08 -3.85 -5.87
C LEU A 8 20.87 -4.33 -5.08
N ASN A 9 20.92 -5.55 -4.52
CA ASN A 9 19.86 -6.07 -3.66
C ASN A 9 19.67 -5.22 -2.39
N LEU A 10 20.75 -4.71 -1.80
CA LEU A 10 20.66 -3.83 -0.63
C LEU A 10 19.99 -2.50 -0.99
N ILE A 11 20.32 -1.94 -2.15
CA ILE A 11 19.66 -0.71 -2.64
C ILE A 11 18.16 -0.95 -2.86
N THR A 12 17.79 -2.09 -3.47
CA THR A 12 16.38 -2.45 -3.68
C THR A 12 15.62 -2.55 -2.36
N VAL A 13 16.17 -3.25 -1.36
CA VAL A 13 15.55 -3.39 -0.04
C VAL A 13 15.40 -2.04 0.65
N LEU A 14 16.44 -1.20 0.63
CA LEU A 14 16.37 0.15 1.23
C LEU A 14 15.33 1.02 0.55
N LYS A 15 15.19 0.92 -0.78
CA LYS A 15 14.13 1.60 -1.53
C LYS A 15 12.76 1.12 -1.08
N GLU A 16 12.53 -0.20 -1.01
CA GLU A 16 11.26 -0.78 -0.58
C GLU A 16 10.88 -0.30 0.83
N ILE A 17 11.82 -0.33 1.78
CA ILE A 17 11.63 0.19 3.15
C ILE A 17 11.35 1.70 3.14
N ALA A 18 12.06 2.48 2.33
CA ALA A 18 11.85 3.93 2.28
C ALA A 18 10.52 4.33 1.64
N THR A 19 9.97 3.49 0.75
CA THR A 19 8.70 3.76 0.05
C THR A 19 7.49 3.07 0.67
N THR A 20 7.68 2.18 1.65
CA THR A 20 6.57 1.47 2.29
C THR A 20 5.83 2.36 3.27
N CYS A 21 4.51 2.20 3.33
CA CYS A 21 3.64 2.89 4.28
C CYS A 21 3.13 1.95 5.40
N GLU A 22 3.59 0.69 5.44
CA GLU A 22 3.07 -0.33 6.36
C GLU A 22 3.25 0.08 7.83
N SER A 23 4.44 0.54 8.23
CA SER A 23 4.70 0.94 9.62
C SER A 23 3.84 2.11 10.07
N ALA A 24 3.71 3.15 9.22
CA ALA A 24 2.86 4.30 9.52
C ALA A 24 1.38 3.90 9.63
N ALA A 25 0.92 3.01 8.76
CA ALA A 25 -0.43 2.48 8.83
C ALA A 25 -0.67 1.68 10.13
N GLU A 26 0.29 0.84 10.54
CA GLU A 26 0.21 0.08 11.78
C GLU A 26 0.15 0.98 13.02
N ASP A 27 0.91 2.08 13.03
CA ASP A 27 0.89 3.04 14.13
C ASP A 27 -0.47 3.75 14.26
N ILE A 28 -1.08 4.12 13.14
CA ILE A 28 -2.42 4.73 13.13
C ILE A 28 -3.49 3.71 13.54
N GLU A 29 -3.42 2.48 13.05
CA GLU A 29 -4.31 1.39 13.45
C GLU A 29 -4.23 1.15 14.97
N LYS A 30 -3.01 1.08 15.53
CA LYS A 30 -2.80 0.95 16.99
C LYS A 30 -3.40 2.11 17.78
N ARG A 31 -3.27 3.34 17.26
CA ARG A 31 -3.80 4.55 17.90
C ARG A 31 -5.33 4.54 17.96
N PHE A 32 -5.99 4.08 16.90
CA PHE A 32 -7.45 4.10 16.79
C PHE A 32 -8.13 2.74 17.02
N LYS A 33 -7.39 1.70 17.44
CA LYS A 33 -7.92 0.34 17.68
C LYS A 33 -9.15 0.22 18.58
N ARG A 34 -9.45 1.23 19.40
CA ARG A 34 -10.61 1.28 20.32
C ARG A 34 -11.71 2.22 19.88
N VAL A 35 -11.52 2.94 18.78
CA VAL A 35 -12.46 3.93 18.27
C VAL A 35 -12.88 3.46 16.87
N ASN A 36 -14.10 2.94 16.79
CA ASN A 36 -14.65 2.45 15.55
C ASN A 36 -14.87 3.60 14.56
N ASN A 37 -14.81 3.28 13.27
CA ASN A 37 -15.17 4.17 12.17
C ASN A 37 -14.33 5.47 12.07
N VAL A 38 -13.10 5.46 12.59
CA VAL A 38 -12.19 6.62 12.50
C VAL A 38 -11.06 6.43 11.49
N TYR A 39 -10.56 5.20 11.33
CA TYR A 39 -9.48 4.90 10.40
C TYR A 39 -9.87 3.77 9.45
N PHE A 40 -9.87 4.07 8.15
CA PHE A 40 -10.12 3.11 7.09
C PHE A 40 -8.93 3.04 6.15
N ARG A 41 -8.14 1.97 6.26
CA ARG A 41 -7.06 1.69 5.32
C ARG A 41 -7.54 0.96 4.07
N PHE A 42 -7.39 1.55 2.89
CA PHE A 42 -7.57 0.87 1.62
C PHE A 42 -6.20 0.70 0.95
N ASN A 43 -5.78 -0.55 0.73
CA ASN A 43 -4.46 -0.85 0.19
C ASN A 43 -4.50 -2.12 -0.67
N VAL A 44 -3.96 -2.05 -1.89
CA VAL A 44 -3.87 -3.22 -2.78
C VAL A 44 -2.67 -4.08 -2.33
N GLU A 45 -2.95 -5.18 -1.63
CA GLU A 45 -1.93 -6.04 -1.02
C GLU A 45 -1.05 -6.79 -2.03
N GLN A 46 -1.60 -7.14 -3.20
CA GLN A 46 -0.91 -7.89 -4.25
C GLN A 46 -1.28 -7.35 -5.63
N GLY A 47 -0.32 -7.32 -6.55
CA GLY A 47 -0.44 -6.81 -7.91
C GLY A 47 0.32 -5.52 -8.18
N MET A 48 0.81 -4.84 -7.14
CA MET A 48 1.59 -3.60 -7.29
C MET A 48 3.11 -3.86 -7.34
N GLN A 49 3.55 -5.11 -7.13
CA GLN A 49 4.96 -5.47 -7.17
C GLN A 49 5.56 -5.17 -8.56
N GLY A 50 6.68 -4.45 -8.60
CA GLY A 50 7.34 -4.10 -9.85
C GLY A 50 6.67 -2.97 -10.64
N ILE A 51 5.71 -2.25 -10.05
CA ILE A 51 5.23 -0.96 -10.54
C ILE A 51 6.00 0.12 -9.77
N THR A 52 6.76 0.95 -10.49
CA THR A 52 7.52 2.05 -9.87
C THR A 52 6.68 3.32 -9.80
N LEU A 53 7.08 4.27 -8.94
CA LEU A 53 6.36 5.54 -8.73
C LEU A 53 6.13 6.36 -10.02
N ALA A 54 6.98 6.19 -11.03
CA ALA A 54 6.94 6.95 -12.28
C ALA A 54 6.69 6.04 -13.50
N GLU A 55 5.80 5.06 -13.37
CA GLU A 55 5.52 4.08 -14.43
C GLU A 55 4.14 4.28 -15.08
N TRP A 56 3.99 5.37 -15.85
CA TRP A 56 2.73 5.72 -16.52
C TRP A 56 2.26 4.67 -17.54
N LYS A 57 3.17 3.85 -18.09
CA LYS A 57 2.80 2.79 -19.05
C LYS A 57 2.02 1.66 -18.38
N LYS A 58 2.11 1.52 -17.06
CA LYS A 58 1.42 0.48 -16.28
C LYS A 58 0.12 0.94 -15.63
N LEU A 59 -0.41 2.12 -15.99
CA LEU A 59 -1.68 2.59 -15.43
C LEU A 59 -2.85 1.61 -15.66
N GLY A 60 -2.84 0.85 -16.75
CA GLY A 60 -3.80 -0.22 -16.98
C GLY A 60 -3.72 -1.34 -15.93
N GLU A 61 -2.49 -1.78 -15.59
CA GLU A 61 -2.25 -2.79 -14.55
C GLU A 61 -2.70 -2.27 -13.17
N VAL A 62 -2.35 -1.02 -12.84
CA VAL A 62 -2.81 -0.35 -11.60
C VAL A 62 -4.33 -0.32 -11.53
N THR A 63 -5.00 0.04 -12.62
CA THR A 63 -6.46 0.09 -12.70
C THR A 63 -7.06 -1.29 -12.49
N GLN A 64 -6.56 -2.31 -13.19
CA GLN A 64 -7.06 -3.68 -13.09
C GLN A 64 -6.95 -4.22 -11.66
N HIS A 65 -5.78 -4.09 -11.04
CA HIS A 65 -5.57 -4.57 -9.67
C HIS A 65 -6.39 -3.78 -8.64
N THR A 66 -6.56 -2.48 -8.83
CA THR A 66 -7.44 -1.67 -7.98
C THR A 66 -8.90 -2.11 -8.11
N MET A 67 -9.39 -2.34 -9.33
CA MET A 67 -10.74 -2.83 -9.58
C MET A 67 -10.98 -4.21 -8.95
N GLN A 68 -10.02 -5.12 -9.09
CA GLN A 68 -10.09 -6.44 -8.44
C GLN A 68 -10.10 -6.31 -6.91
N TYR A 69 -9.30 -5.40 -6.35
CA TYR A 69 -9.25 -5.15 -4.91
C TYR A 69 -10.59 -4.64 -4.36
N ILE A 70 -11.20 -3.62 -4.98
CA ILE A 70 -12.47 -3.05 -4.50
C ILE A 70 -13.67 -3.98 -4.70
N GLN A 71 -13.57 -4.94 -5.62
CA GLN A 71 -14.59 -5.97 -5.84
C GLN A 71 -14.56 -7.08 -4.79
N LYS A 72 -13.50 -7.18 -3.97
CA LYS A 72 -13.47 -8.11 -2.83
C LYS A 72 -14.57 -7.75 -1.85
N SER A 73 -15.40 -8.73 -1.46
CA SER A 73 -16.54 -8.53 -0.57
C SER A 73 -16.17 -7.79 0.73
N ALA A 74 -15.07 -8.19 1.39
CA ALA A 74 -14.60 -7.55 2.63
C ALA A 74 -14.18 -6.08 2.42
N VAL A 75 -13.59 -5.76 1.27
CA VAL A 75 -13.19 -4.39 0.94
C VAL A 75 -14.41 -3.54 0.63
N ASN A 76 -15.38 -4.09 -0.11
CA ASN A 76 -16.63 -3.40 -0.41
C ASN A 76 -17.41 -3.07 0.88
N GLN A 77 -17.51 -4.02 1.82
CA GLN A 77 -18.09 -3.77 3.14
C GLN A 77 -17.36 -2.65 3.90
N LYS A 78 -16.02 -2.64 3.86
CA LYS A 78 -15.21 -1.58 4.46
C LYS A 78 -15.44 -0.22 3.81
N ILE A 79 -15.65 -0.17 2.49
CA ILE A 79 -16.00 1.07 1.76
C ILE A 79 -17.36 1.58 2.24
N ASN A 80 -18.37 0.72 2.34
CA ASN A 80 -19.70 1.13 2.82
C ASN A 80 -19.64 1.68 4.25
N ALA A 81 -18.91 0.99 5.15
CA ALA A 81 -18.70 1.47 6.52
C ALA A 81 -17.97 2.84 6.56
N ALA A 82 -17.06 3.10 5.62
CA ALA A 82 -16.39 4.39 5.52
C ALA A 82 -17.33 5.50 5.02
N VAL A 83 -18.24 5.19 4.09
CA VAL A 83 -19.26 6.13 3.60
C VAL A 83 -20.27 6.47 4.69
N GLU A 84 -20.71 5.49 5.48
CA GLU A 84 -21.64 5.69 6.60
C GLU A 84 -21.06 6.52 7.76
N ALA A 85 -19.73 6.66 7.81
CA ALA A 85 -19.02 7.38 8.87
C ALA A 85 -18.78 8.88 8.55
N ILE A 86 -19.14 9.35 7.35
CA ILE A 86 -18.98 10.74 6.87
C ILE A 86 -20.33 11.47 6.95
#